data_AF-A0A4Q3CHH4-F1
#
_entry.id   AF-A0A4Q3CHH4-F1
#
_cell.length_a   1.000
_cell.length_b   1.000
_cell.length_c   1.000
_cell.angle_alpha   90.00
_cell.angle_beta   90.00
_cell.angle_gamma   90.00
#
_symmetry.space_group_name_H-M   'P 1'
#
loop_
_entity.id
_entity.type
_entity.pdbx_description
1 polymer ?
#
loop_
_entity_poly.entity_id
_entity_poly.type
_entity_poly.pdbx_seq_one_letter_code
_entity_poly.pdbx_strand_id
1 'polypeptide(L)'
;MLRLPFLIALALLTAFGLGISSAVGMLDASSGFGAIRIGPWAAFPDAHTASADPYARAHRARAGELLYAAAEGLQFQADTDDAGDRLTPRCTYAIDGLTPPARFWTLYAANQDMVPLAPAQYLPQAFNAWNVLRRADGSFRV
;
A
#
# COMPACT_ATOMS: atom_id res chain seq x y z
N MET A 1 37.87 -26.23 -25.37
CA MET A 1 37.91 -24.74 -25.31
C MET A 1 36.67 -24.12 -24.64
N LEU A 2 35.61 -24.89 -24.33
CA LEU A 2 34.37 -24.34 -23.73
C LEU A 2 34.35 -24.26 -22.19
N ARG A 3 35.37 -24.81 -21.50
CA ARG A 3 35.37 -24.91 -20.02
C ARG A 3 35.41 -23.55 -19.33
N LEU A 4 36.29 -22.66 -19.79
CA LEU A 4 36.42 -21.31 -19.24
C LEU A 4 35.17 -20.44 -19.47
N PRO A 5 34.62 -20.33 -20.69
CA PRO A 5 33.39 -19.55 -20.91
C PRO A 5 32.19 -20.14 -20.17
N PHE A 6 32.11 -21.47 -20.02
CA PHE A 6 31.05 -22.11 -19.24
C PHE A 6 31.11 -21.74 -17.75
N LEU A 7 32.30 -21.77 -17.14
CA LEU A 7 32.48 -21.37 -15.73
C LEU A 7 32.20 -19.88 -15.52
N ILE A 8 32.58 -19.03 -16.47
CA ILE A 8 32.27 -17.59 -16.42
C ILE A 8 30.76 -17.38 -16.51
N ALA A 9 30.08 -18.04 -17.45
CA ALA A 9 28.62 -17.94 -17.58
C ALA A 9 27.91 -18.40 -16.29
N LEU A 10 28.34 -19.51 -15.70
CA LEU A 10 27.79 -20.01 -14.44
C LEU A 10 28.02 -19.03 -13.27
N ALA A 11 29.21 -18.45 -13.17
CA ALA A 11 29.54 -17.45 -12.15
C ALA A 11 28.69 -16.18 -12.31
N LEU A 12 28.49 -15.69 -13.54
CA LEU A 12 27.66 -14.52 -13.79
C LEU A 12 26.18 -14.81 -13.51
N LEU A 13 25.66 -15.96 -13.95
CA LEU A 13 24.28 -16.37 -13.69
C LEU A 13 23.99 -16.50 -12.20
N THR A 14 24.91 -17.06 -11.42
CA THR A 14 24.74 -17.19 -9.97
C THR A 14 24.86 -15.85 -9.27
N ALA A 15 25.89 -15.04 -9.58
CA ALA A 15 26.08 -13.73 -8.96
C ALA A 15 24.90 -12.78 -9.26
N PHE A 16 24.53 -12.62 -10.52
CA PHE A 16 23.43 -11.75 -10.90
C PHE A 16 22.06 -12.35 -10.55
N GLY A 17 21.86 -13.65 -10.76
CA GLY A 17 20.60 -14.31 -10.44
C GLY A 17 20.27 -14.22 -8.96
N LEU A 18 21.22 -14.56 -8.08
CA LEU A 18 21.03 -14.45 -6.62
C LEU A 18 20.98 -12.99 -6.17
N GLY A 19 21.84 -12.12 -6.72
CA GLY A 19 21.86 -10.70 -6.35
C GLY A 19 20.57 -9.99 -6.71
N ILE A 20 20.08 -10.17 -7.94
CA ILE A 20 18.83 -9.54 -8.42
C ILE A 20 17.64 -10.12 -7.68
N SER A 21 17.54 -11.45 -7.53
CA SER A 21 16.41 -12.06 -6.81
C SER A 21 16.35 -11.63 -5.35
N SER A 22 17.49 -11.51 -4.68
CA SER A 22 17.55 -10.99 -3.31
C SER A 22 17.11 -9.52 -3.23
N ALA A 23 17.57 -8.68 -4.16
CA ALA A 23 17.20 -7.27 -4.18
C ALA A 23 15.70 -7.07 -4.45
N VAL A 24 15.14 -7.83 -5.40
CA VAL A 24 13.71 -7.82 -5.71
C VAL A 24 12.89 -8.30 -4.51
N GLY A 25 13.28 -9.41 -3.88
CA GLY A 25 12.58 -9.92 -2.70
C GLY A 25 12.56 -8.94 -1.53
N MET A 26 13.62 -8.13 -1.36
CA MET A 26 13.65 -7.11 -0.31
C MET A 26 12.75 -5.91 -0.63
N LEU A 27 12.60 -5.55 -1.91
CA LEU A 27 11.66 -4.52 -2.35
C LEU A 27 10.20 -4.94 -2.16
N ASP A 28 9.90 -6.23 -2.22
CA ASP A 28 8.55 -6.77 -1.98
C ASP A 28 8.22 -6.81 -0.48
N ALA A 29 9.23 -6.95 0.39
CA ALA A 29 9.03 -7.10 1.82
C ALA A 29 8.79 -5.77 2.57
N SER A 30 9.12 -4.62 1.97
CA SER A 30 8.94 -3.32 2.64
C SER A 30 8.40 -2.24 1.70
N SER A 31 7.28 -1.63 2.08
CA SER A 31 6.67 -0.48 1.42
C SER A 31 7.35 0.87 1.71
N GLY A 32 8.51 0.86 2.40
CA GLY A 32 9.33 2.03 2.70
C GLY A 32 9.55 2.24 4.20
N PHE A 33 10.43 3.19 4.53
CA PHE A 33 10.66 3.65 5.90
C PHE A 33 9.83 4.93 6.18
N GLY A 34 9.53 5.21 7.45
CA GLY A 34 8.77 6.42 7.83
C GLY A 34 7.25 6.26 7.84
N ALA A 35 6.75 5.04 8.09
CA ALA A 35 5.32 4.81 8.25
C ALA A 35 4.77 5.51 9.51
N ILE A 36 3.69 6.27 9.36
CA ILE A 36 2.83 6.70 10.46
C ILE A 36 1.75 5.63 10.65
N ARG A 37 1.54 5.18 11.88
CA ARG A 37 0.48 4.22 12.23
C ARG A 37 -0.58 4.85 13.12
N ILE A 38 -1.85 4.60 12.79
CA ILE A 38 -3.03 5.03 13.57
C ILE A 38 -3.94 3.80 13.70
N GLY A 39 -3.84 3.11 14.84
CA GLY A 39 -4.46 1.79 14.99
C GLY A 39 -3.96 0.84 13.90
N PRO A 40 -4.86 0.15 13.16
CA PRO A 40 -4.48 -0.77 12.10
C PRO A 40 -4.02 -0.06 10.81
N TRP A 41 -4.24 1.25 10.69
CA TRP A 41 -3.90 2.02 9.49
C TRP A 41 -2.44 2.43 9.47
N ALA A 42 -1.80 2.30 8.31
CA ALA A 42 -0.46 2.79 8.03
C ALA A 42 -0.48 3.76 6.84
N ALA A 43 0.32 4.81 6.90
CA ALA A 43 0.53 5.77 5.81
C ALA A 43 2.01 6.15 5.72
N PHE A 44 2.49 6.48 4.51
CA PHE A 44 3.89 6.79 4.25
C PHE A 44 4.03 8.21 3.68
N PRO A 45 3.98 9.25 4.53
CA PRO A 45 3.97 10.65 4.07
C PRO A 45 5.24 11.02 3.30
N ASP A 46 6.40 10.55 3.75
CA ASP A 46 7.68 10.88 3.14
C ASP A 46 7.92 10.11 1.84
N ALA A 47 7.20 9.01 1.61
CA ALA A 47 7.35 8.20 0.41
C ALA A 47 7.00 8.96 -0.87
N HIS A 48 6.34 10.12 -0.79
CA HIS A 48 6.01 10.96 -1.94
C HIS A 48 6.83 12.25 -2.03
N THR A 49 7.92 12.35 -1.26
CA THR A 49 8.77 13.56 -1.18
C THR A 49 10.17 13.33 -1.77
N ALA A 50 10.96 14.41 -1.85
CA ALA A 50 12.36 14.34 -2.25
C ALA A 50 13.26 13.61 -1.24
N SER A 51 12.87 13.55 0.04
CA SER A 51 13.60 12.87 1.12
C SER A 51 13.27 11.38 1.22
N ALA A 52 12.41 10.86 0.35
CA ALA A 52 12.03 9.47 0.36
C ALA A 52 13.22 8.52 0.21
N ASP A 53 13.17 7.42 0.94
CA ASP A 53 14.25 6.45 0.97
C ASP A 53 14.45 5.75 -0.41
N PRO A 54 15.64 5.19 -0.67
CA PRO A 54 15.94 4.53 -1.93
C PRO A 54 15.01 3.35 -2.29
N TYR A 55 14.50 2.61 -1.31
CA TYR A 55 13.58 1.48 -1.53
C TYR A 55 12.18 1.97 -1.89
N ALA A 56 11.68 2.99 -1.21
CA ALA A 56 10.43 3.66 -1.58
C ALA A 56 10.51 4.25 -3.00
N ARG A 57 11.67 4.78 -3.42
CA ARG A 57 11.89 5.24 -4.80
C ARG A 57 11.88 4.09 -5.81
N ALA A 58 12.54 2.97 -5.50
CA ALA A 58 12.59 1.80 -6.37
C ALA A 58 11.24 1.08 -6.49
N HIS A 59 10.52 0.91 -5.37
CA HIS A 59 9.18 0.34 -5.36
C HIS A 59 8.21 1.20 -6.21
N ARG A 60 8.30 2.54 -6.09
CA ARG A 60 7.57 3.49 -6.94
C ARG A 60 7.90 3.34 -8.43
N ALA A 61 9.17 3.29 -8.78
CA ALA A 61 9.60 3.13 -10.18
C ALA A 61 9.06 1.84 -10.79
N ARG A 62 8.85 0.79 -9.98
CA ARG A 62 8.26 -0.47 -10.40
C ARG A 62 6.74 -0.43 -10.51
N ALA A 63 6.05 0.25 -9.58
CA ALA A 63 4.59 0.36 -9.59
C ALA A 63 4.07 1.13 -10.81
N GLY A 64 4.83 2.10 -11.32
CA GLY A 64 4.47 2.84 -12.54
C GLY A 64 3.27 3.78 -12.38
N GLU A 65 2.89 4.09 -11.13
CA GLU A 65 1.73 4.92 -10.80
C GLU A 65 2.10 6.41 -10.69
N LEU A 66 1.15 7.28 -11.04
CA LEU A 66 1.28 8.73 -10.84
C LEU A 66 1.17 9.04 -9.35
N LEU A 67 2.13 9.82 -8.85
CA LEU A 67 2.22 10.18 -7.44
C LEU A 67 1.20 11.26 -7.09
N TYR A 68 0.60 11.14 -5.91
CA TYR A 68 0.12 12.32 -5.20
C TYR A 68 1.34 13.11 -4.73
N ALA A 69 1.49 14.37 -5.15
CA ALA A 69 2.46 15.25 -4.53
C ALA A 69 2.14 15.41 -3.03
N ALA A 70 3.12 15.85 -2.23
CA ALA A 70 2.95 15.98 -0.76
C ALA A 70 1.74 16.84 -0.34
N ALA A 71 1.25 17.71 -1.23
CA ALA A 71 0.07 18.56 -1.00
C ALA A 71 -1.23 18.02 -1.65
N GLU A 72 -1.17 16.91 -2.40
CA GLU A 72 -2.32 16.36 -3.12
C GLU A 72 -3.10 15.35 -2.30
N GLY A 73 -2.43 14.59 -1.42
CA GLY A 73 -3.12 13.64 -0.55
C GLY A 73 -2.19 12.73 0.26
N LEU A 74 -2.79 11.97 1.16
CA LEU A 74 -2.13 10.91 1.92
C LEU A 74 -3.04 9.68 1.93
N GLN A 75 -2.47 8.54 1.57
CA GLN A 75 -3.18 7.26 1.58
C GLN A 75 -2.90 6.52 2.87
N PHE A 76 -3.96 5.99 3.47
CA PHE A 76 -3.90 5.08 4.60
C PHE A 76 -4.33 3.69 4.15
N GLN A 77 -3.59 2.66 4.55
CA GLN A 77 -3.91 1.26 4.29
C GLN A 77 -3.97 0.49 5.61
N ALA A 78 -4.95 -0.41 5.73
CA ALA A 78 -5.05 -1.36 6.82
C ALA A 78 -5.16 -2.77 6.24
N ASP A 79 -4.29 -3.67 6.69
CA ASP A 79 -4.32 -5.10 6.30
C ASP A 79 -4.86 -5.99 7.42
N THR A 80 -4.99 -5.45 8.63
CA THR A 80 -5.50 -6.12 9.83
C THR A 80 -6.63 -5.32 10.47
N ASP A 81 -7.39 -5.95 11.36
CA ASP A 81 -8.31 -5.27 12.27
C ASP A 81 -7.60 -4.78 13.55
N ASP A 82 -8.37 -4.23 14.49
CA ASP A 82 -7.89 -3.71 15.77
C ASP A 82 -7.32 -4.80 16.71
N ALA A 83 -7.69 -6.07 16.50
CA ALA A 83 -7.13 -7.20 17.24
C ALA A 83 -5.82 -7.72 16.62
N GLY A 84 -5.45 -7.22 15.44
CA GLY A 84 -4.29 -7.65 14.67
C GLY A 84 -4.56 -8.85 13.77
N ASP A 85 -5.82 -9.29 13.65
CA ASP A 85 -6.20 -10.36 12.73
C ASP A 85 -6.28 -9.83 11.30
N ARG A 86 -5.86 -10.64 10.32
CA ARG A 86 -5.83 -10.23 8.92
C ARG A 86 -7.25 -10.01 8.38
N LEU A 87 -7.47 -8.92 7.66
CA LEU A 87 -8.77 -8.64 7.05
C LEU A 87 -9.13 -9.74 6.04
N THR A 88 -10.35 -10.27 6.18
CA THR A 88 -10.86 -11.38 5.37
C THR A 88 -12.29 -11.10 4.91
N PRO A 89 -12.66 -11.43 3.67
CA PRO A 89 -14.01 -11.21 3.15
C PRO A 89 -15.08 -12.08 3.83
N ARG A 90 -14.68 -12.99 4.73
CA ARG A 90 -15.60 -13.82 5.53
C ARG A 90 -16.13 -13.13 6.79
N CYS A 91 -15.55 -12.00 7.16
CA CYS A 91 -15.90 -11.26 8.36
C CYS A 91 -16.61 -9.95 8.00
N THR A 92 -17.29 -9.36 8.99
CA THR A 92 -17.86 -8.02 8.89
C THR A 92 -17.04 -7.09 9.78
N TYR A 93 -16.61 -5.97 9.19
CA TYR A 93 -15.83 -4.95 9.87
C TYR A 93 -16.65 -3.67 9.94
N ALA A 94 -16.33 -2.82 10.91
CA ALA A 94 -16.88 -1.48 10.99
C ALA A 94 -15.74 -0.50 11.19
N ILE A 95 -15.77 0.61 10.46
CA ILE A 95 -14.86 1.74 10.67
C ILE A 95 -15.68 2.83 11.34
N ASP A 96 -15.28 3.27 12.53
CA ASP A 96 -15.98 4.29 13.30
C ASP A 96 -15.01 5.39 13.73
N GLY A 97 -15.43 6.64 13.59
CA GLY A 97 -14.69 7.79 14.12
C GLY A 97 -14.69 9.00 13.20
N LEU A 98 -13.64 9.80 13.32
CA LEU A 98 -13.45 11.03 12.56
C LEU A 98 -12.42 10.81 11.45
N THR A 99 -12.70 11.37 10.27
CA THR A 99 -11.70 11.42 9.19
C THR A 99 -10.65 12.49 9.50
N PRO A 100 -9.36 12.27 9.17
CA PRO A 100 -8.36 13.33 9.19
C PRO A 100 -8.81 14.57 8.39
N PRO A 101 -8.34 15.78 8.76
CA PRO A 101 -8.71 17.00 8.05
C PRO A 101 -8.23 16.93 6.61
N ALA A 102 -9.17 16.85 5.67
CA ALA A 102 -8.92 16.79 4.24
C ALA A 102 -10.05 17.51 3.48
N ARG A 103 -9.74 18.01 2.28
CA ARG A 103 -10.77 18.63 1.40
C ARG A 103 -11.75 17.58 0.86
N PHE A 104 -11.25 16.36 0.64
CA PHE A 104 -12.01 15.21 0.17
C PHE A 104 -11.30 13.92 0.60
N TRP A 105 -12.03 12.82 0.71
CA TRP A 105 -11.47 11.50 0.98
C TRP A 105 -12.32 10.42 0.32
N THR A 106 -11.70 9.27 0.08
CA THR A 106 -12.33 8.06 -0.45
C THR A 106 -11.85 6.86 0.38
N LEU A 107 -12.74 5.88 0.59
CA LEU A 107 -12.50 4.63 1.29
C LEU A 107 -13.07 3.49 0.44
N TYR A 108 -12.27 2.47 0.17
CA TYR A 108 -12.67 1.28 -0.57
C TYR A 108 -11.87 0.07 -0.09
N ALA A 109 -12.40 -1.12 -0.34
CA ALA A 109 -11.68 -2.37 -0.09
C ALA A 109 -10.88 -2.76 -1.34
N ALA A 110 -9.66 -3.25 -1.14
CA ALA A 110 -8.76 -3.67 -2.21
C ALA A 110 -8.12 -5.04 -1.90
N ASN A 111 -7.57 -5.69 -2.92
CA ASN A 111 -6.70 -6.85 -2.74
C ASN A 111 -5.27 -6.43 -2.32
N GLN A 112 -4.35 -7.39 -2.19
CA GLN A 112 -2.96 -7.13 -1.80
C GLN A 112 -2.18 -6.32 -2.85
N ASP A 113 -2.64 -6.32 -4.10
CA ASP A 113 -2.07 -5.56 -5.21
C ASP A 113 -2.74 -4.17 -5.35
N MET A 114 -3.49 -3.73 -4.32
CA MET A 114 -4.23 -2.46 -4.30
C MET A 114 -5.31 -2.31 -5.36
N VAL A 115 -5.73 -3.41 -6.00
CA VAL A 115 -6.83 -3.43 -6.95
C VAL A 115 -8.16 -3.39 -6.19
N PRO A 116 -9.06 -2.42 -6.47
CA PRO A 116 -10.36 -2.33 -5.81
C PRO A 116 -11.19 -3.61 -5.98
N LEU A 117 -11.82 -4.05 -4.90
CA LEU A 117 -12.73 -5.18 -4.93
C LEU A 117 -14.10 -4.76 -5.50
N ALA A 118 -14.69 -5.60 -6.34
CA ALA A 118 -16.07 -5.40 -6.79
C ALA A 118 -17.04 -5.82 -5.68
N PRO A 119 -17.86 -4.91 -5.11
CA PRO A 119 -18.83 -5.27 -4.11
C PRO A 119 -20.02 -6.01 -4.74
N ALA A 120 -20.90 -6.57 -3.90
CA ALA A 120 -22.20 -7.05 -4.36
C ALA A 120 -23.01 -5.91 -5.00
N GLN A 121 -23.90 -6.23 -5.94
CA GLN A 121 -24.63 -5.27 -6.79
C GLN A 121 -25.36 -4.14 -6.02
N TYR A 122 -25.71 -4.35 -4.75
CA TYR A 122 -26.47 -3.41 -3.93
C TYR A 122 -25.62 -2.63 -2.92
N LEU A 123 -24.31 -2.88 -2.89
CA LEU A 123 -23.38 -2.21 -1.99
C LEU A 123 -22.57 -1.15 -2.76
N PRO A 124 -22.26 0.00 -2.13
CA PRO A 124 -21.40 1.00 -2.74
C PRO A 124 -19.99 0.43 -2.95
N GLN A 125 -19.33 0.78 -4.06
CA GLN A 125 -17.93 0.39 -4.33
C GLN A 125 -16.95 1.11 -3.41
N ALA A 126 -17.29 2.34 -3.03
CA ALA A 126 -16.49 3.18 -2.17
C ALA A 126 -17.38 4.13 -1.36
N PHE A 127 -16.90 4.46 -0.16
CA PHE A 127 -17.39 5.60 0.60
C PHE A 127 -16.50 6.80 0.35
N ASN A 128 -17.07 7.99 0.45
CA ASN A 128 -16.35 9.24 0.28
C ASN A 128 -17.01 10.35 1.09
N ALA A 129 -16.39 11.54 1.06
CA ALA A 129 -16.86 12.69 1.82
C ALA A 129 -18.29 13.14 1.51
N TRP A 130 -18.88 12.73 0.38
CA TRP A 130 -20.22 13.14 -0.05
C TRP A 130 -21.30 12.09 0.21
N ASN A 131 -20.97 10.79 0.14
CA ASN A 131 -21.96 9.72 0.28
C ASN A 131 -22.01 9.09 1.69
N VAL A 132 -21.03 9.39 2.55
CA VAL A 132 -21.05 8.90 3.92
C VAL A 132 -22.14 9.59 4.74
N LEU A 133 -22.82 8.84 5.60
CA LEU A 133 -23.69 9.40 6.62
C LEU A 133 -22.88 9.77 7.85
N ARG A 134 -22.97 11.03 8.28
CA ARG A 134 -22.29 11.56 9.46
C ARG A 134 -23.25 11.76 10.62
N ARG A 135 -22.75 11.53 11.83
CA ARG A 135 -23.41 11.89 13.09
C ARG A 135 -23.32 13.40 13.34
N ALA A 136 -24.06 13.88 14.33
CA ALA A 136 -24.09 15.29 14.71
C ALA A 136 -22.72 15.84 15.16
N ASP A 137 -21.84 14.98 15.67
CA ASP A 137 -20.46 15.31 16.06
C ASP A 137 -19.46 15.25 14.88
N GLY A 138 -19.93 14.95 13.67
CA GLY A 138 -19.11 14.83 12.46
C GLY A 138 -18.46 13.45 12.26
N SER A 139 -18.56 12.54 13.24
CA SER A 139 -18.08 11.16 13.09
C SER A 139 -18.93 10.37 12.09
N PHE A 140 -18.42 9.26 11.58
CA PHE A 140 -19.15 8.34 10.72
C PHE A 140 -18.96 6.90 11.18
N ARG A 141 -19.82 6.01 10.67
CA ARG A 141 -19.67 4.57 10.75
C ARG A 141 -20.06 3.93 9.44
N VAL A 142 -19.20 3.05 8.93
CA VAL A 142 -19.42 2.24 7.72
C VAL A 142 -19.03 0.79 8.00
#